data_AF-A0A7W4GZ19-F1
#
_entry.id   AF-A0A7W4GZ19-F1
#
_cell.length_a   1.000
_cell.length_b   1.000
_cell.length_c   1.000
_cell.angle_alpha   90.00
_cell.angle_beta   90.00
_cell.angle_gamma   90.00
#
_symmetry.space_group_name_H-M   'P 1'
#
loop_
_entity.id
_entity.type
_entity.pdbx_description
1 polymer ?
#
loop_
_entity_poly.entity_id
_entity_poly.type
_entity_poly.pdbx_seq_one_letter_code
_entity_poly.pdbx_strand_id
1 'polypeptide(L)'
;MAIFDVPLRELRRRGTIKWRRWEPDVLPLFVAEMDAHLAPPIREALERALADGDTGYPELPAYQEAFADYADWQWGWRIDVADQKLATDVVTGMREAVLACSEPGDAVVINSPIYPPFRHVVTSTGRRIADVPLVSDRLDLDGLEAAFAEQRPKVYLLCSPHNPNGTIHTVDELAKVAELAERFGVVVVSDEIHAPLAGEEHTPYLAVPGAANALIVTSASKSWNLAAIKAALIIGDRGLLKKLNPMTPDGASYFGVLAHSAALNEARDWVAEAAAEVAANKEFFADELSLQVPELSYTPSAGTYLAWLDCAALGLDSPGKHFHDVGRVRFNLGREFSPETKQFVRVNLATSREIIAEAVERMSSALAGMRADSAAVRARRAEPIIDEWGLADAPGLDDATPLLGGYAEVPGSEPTVGVPTWHQTAPMPAVTDAGPPTAPMTAIIDAGPPTAPMPAVTHAGPPTAPMPLPPLAGVHTNSGDFINVTTAVVIGRDPKRAAGFIDADLLRVPSPHLDISRNHLAVEVAGGGDILVRDLHAVNGTLVIPPDGTPFTLRDGASARVEMMTILDIGEGVSLRIEPPRG
;
A
#
# COMPACT_ATOMS: atom_id res chain seq x y z
N MET A 1 6.79 17.23 -9.63
CA MET A 1 7.60 17.11 -8.40
C MET A 1 7.64 15.63 -8.10
N ALA A 2 8.79 15.09 -7.70
CA ALA A 2 8.90 13.68 -7.35
C ALA A 2 7.96 13.35 -6.17
N ILE A 3 7.37 12.15 -6.19
CA ILE A 3 6.39 11.68 -5.21
C ILE A 3 6.99 11.61 -3.80
N PHE A 4 8.25 11.19 -3.70
CA PHE A 4 8.93 11.03 -2.40
C PHE A 4 9.71 12.26 -1.92
N ASP A 5 9.63 13.40 -2.62
CA ASP A 5 10.31 14.65 -2.23
C ASP A 5 9.55 15.42 -1.14
N VAL A 6 9.17 14.70 -0.06
CA VAL A 6 8.54 15.29 1.12
C VAL A 6 9.64 15.70 2.10
N PRO A 7 9.73 16.99 2.49
CA PRO A 7 10.81 17.45 3.37
C PRO A 7 10.83 16.71 4.72
N LEU A 8 12.03 16.33 5.19
CA LEU A 8 12.21 15.63 6.47
C LEU A 8 11.54 16.35 7.66
N ARG A 9 11.54 17.68 7.67
CA ARG A 9 10.87 18.50 8.70
C ARG A 9 9.36 18.26 8.76
N GLU A 10 8.74 17.95 7.62
CA GLU A 10 7.32 17.65 7.52
C GLU A 10 7.05 16.21 7.93
N LEU A 11 7.86 15.27 7.45
CA LEU A 11 7.77 13.86 7.83
C LEU A 11 7.89 13.67 9.35
N ARG A 12 8.78 14.39 10.02
CA ARG A 12 8.91 14.40 11.50
C ARG A 12 7.67 14.87 12.25
N ARG A 13 6.71 15.54 11.59
CA ARG A 13 5.43 15.94 12.20
C ARG A 13 4.39 14.82 12.16
N ARG A 14 4.62 13.73 11.41
CA ARG A 14 3.67 12.62 11.30
C ARG A 14 3.50 11.92 12.65
N GLY A 15 2.26 11.54 12.94
CA GLY A 15 1.88 10.77 14.13
C GLY A 15 2.04 9.25 13.99
N THR A 16 2.57 8.77 12.86
CA THR A 16 2.57 7.34 12.51
C THR A 16 3.66 6.55 13.24
N ILE A 17 3.51 5.22 13.28
CA ILE A 17 4.47 4.31 13.94
C ILE A 17 5.89 4.54 13.39
N LYS A 18 6.03 4.77 12.07
CA LYS A 18 7.33 5.01 11.44
C LYS A 18 8.07 6.19 12.09
N TRP A 19 7.37 7.30 12.31
CA TRP A 19 7.98 8.57 12.74
C TRP A 19 7.91 8.85 14.25
N ARG A 20 7.15 8.05 15.03
CA ARG A 20 6.92 8.29 16.47
C ARG A 20 7.39 7.18 17.42
N ARG A 21 7.63 5.96 16.91
CA ARG A 21 7.98 4.80 17.77
C ARG A 21 9.32 5.00 18.49
N TRP A 22 10.29 5.60 17.81
CA TRP A 22 11.67 5.72 18.26
C TRP A 22 12.05 7.18 18.52
N GLU A 23 13.27 7.39 18.99
CA GLU A 23 13.81 8.68 19.40
C GLU A 23 13.83 9.69 18.22
N PRO A 24 13.63 11.00 18.48
CA PRO A 24 13.46 12.00 17.41
C PRO A 24 14.64 12.16 16.44
N ASP A 25 15.85 11.77 16.86
CA ASP A 25 17.07 11.83 16.06
C ASP A 25 17.36 10.53 15.28
N VAL A 26 16.60 9.47 15.52
CA VAL A 26 16.68 8.21 14.75
C VAL A 26 15.95 8.37 13.42
N LEU A 27 16.64 8.08 12.32
CA LEU A 27 16.06 8.11 10.97
C LEU A 27 15.33 6.78 10.67
N PRO A 28 14.01 6.77 10.42
CA PRO A 28 13.25 5.52 10.33
C PRO A 28 13.03 5.02 8.89
N LEU A 29 13.59 3.85 8.55
CA LEU A 29 13.41 3.16 7.26
C LEU A 29 12.93 1.70 7.46
N PHE A 30 12.04 1.47 8.44
CA PHE A 30 11.58 0.12 8.81
C PHE A 30 10.15 -0.18 8.34
N VAL A 31 9.14 0.52 8.89
CA VAL A 31 7.72 0.29 8.58
C VAL A 31 7.49 0.49 7.10
N ALA A 32 6.73 -0.44 6.49
CA ALA A 32 6.29 -0.36 5.11
C ALA A 32 5.15 0.69 4.96
N GLU A 33 5.55 1.95 5.01
CA GLU A 33 4.78 3.20 4.88
C GLU A 33 5.63 4.19 4.07
N MET A 34 5.05 4.78 3.03
CA MET A 34 5.78 5.68 2.13
C MET A 34 5.90 7.09 2.72
N ASP A 35 7.01 7.76 2.43
CA ASP A 35 7.20 9.18 2.71
C ASP A 35 6.71 10.03 1.53
N ALA A 36 5.42 9.87 1.21
CA ALA A 36 4.74 10.58 0.13
C ALA A 36 3.51 11.32 0.64
N HIS A 37 3.08 12.36 -0.08
CA HIS A 37 1.73 12.91 0.04
C HIS A 37 0.71 11.95 -0.60
N LEU A 38 -0.55 12.05 -0.19
CA LEU A 38 -1.63 11.30 -0.85
C LEU A 38 -1.79 11.77 -2.29
N ALA A 39 -2.06 10.83 -3.19
CA ALA A 39 -2.43 11.14 -4.56
C ALA A 39 -3.64 12.10 -4.56
N PRO A 40 -3.67 13.15 -5.41
CA PRO A 40 -4.72 14.15 -5.39
C PRO A 40 -6.15 13.60 -5.45
N PRO A 41 -6.49 12.63 -6.33
CA PRO A 41 -7.86 12.10 -6.40
C PRO A 41 -8.33 11.45 -5.09
N ILE A 42 -7.41 10.78 -4.38
CA ILE A 42 -7.71 10.14 -3.09
C ILE A 42 -7.98 11.19 -2.02
N ARG A 43 -7.11 12.21 -1.92
CA ARG A 43 -7.29 13.32 -0.97
C ARG A 43 -8.61 14.03 -1.21
N GLU A 44 -8.90 14.38 -2.46
CA GLU A 44 -10.10 15.10 -2.84
C GLU A 44 -11.38 14.29 -2.57
N ALA A 45 -11.36 12.97 -2.81
CA ALA A 45 -12.48 12.09 -2.47
C ALA A 45 -12.79 12.10 -0.97
N LEU A 46 -11.76 12.04 -0.12
CA LEU A 46 -11.90 12.09 1.33
C LEU A 46 -12.34 13.46 1.83
N GLU A 47 -11.76 14.54 1.29
CA GLU A 47 -12.12 15.91 1.65
C GLU A 47 -13.57 16.23 1.30
N ARG A 48 -14.06 15.80 0.14
CA ARG A 48 -15.47 15.92 -0.24
C ARG A 48 -16.39 15.18 0.72
N ALA A 49 -16.10 13.90 1.00
CA ALA A 49 -16.92 13.11 1.91
C ALA A 49 -17.00 13.75 3.32
N LEU A 50 -15.88 14.28 3.82
CA LEU A 50 -15.86 15.00 5.10
C LEU A 50 -16.65 16.31 5.06
N ALA A 51 -16.53 17.09 3.97
CA ALA A 51 -17.24 18.35 3.81
C ALA A 51 -18.76 18.17 3.73
N ASP A 52 -19.20 17.09 3.07
CA ASP A 52 -20.62 16.79 2.85
C ASP A 52 -21.26 16.05 4.04
N GLY A 53 -20.48 15.67 5.04
CA GLY A 53 -20.94 14.85 6.17
C GLY A 53 -21.20 13.39 5.80
N ASP A 54 -20.64 12.93 4.68
CA ASP A 54 -20.78 11.58 4.13
C ASP A 54 -19.96 10.57 4.94
N THR A 55 -20.55 10.15 6.06
CA THR A 55 -19.90 9.36 7.12
C THR A 55 -20.70 8.08 7.44
N GLY A 56 -21.58 7.68 6.52
CA GLY A 56 -22.46 6.52 6.65
C GLY A 56 -21.76 5.19 6.39
N TYR A 57 -22.57 4.16 6.12
CA TYR A 57 -22.10 2.84 5.75
C TYR A 57 -21.84 2.75 4.24
N PRO A 58 -20.82 1.99 3.79
CA PRO A 58 -20.57 1.79 2.37
C PRO A 58 -21.72 1.04 1.70
N GLU A 59 -22.23 1.59 0.60
CA GLU A 59 -22.98 0.81 -0.38
C GLU A 59 -22.00 0.06 -1.28
N LEU A 60 -22.21 -1.24 -1.44
CA LEU A 60 -21.41 -2.09 -2.31
C LEU A 60 -21.99 -2.12 -3.73
N PRO A 61 -21.19 -2.35 -4.79
CA PRO A 61 -19.85 -2.94 -4.77
C PRO A 61 -18.72 -2.04 -5.29
N ALA A 62 -18.71 -0.75 -4.94
CA ALA A 62 -17.80 0.25 -5.54
C ALA A 62 -16.29 -0.10 -5.48
N TYR A 63 -15.81 -0.75 -4.41
CA TYR A 63 -14.39 -1.14 -4.33
C TYR A 63 -14.10 -2.38 -5.17
N GLN A 64 -15.02 -3.34 -5.19
CA GLN A 64 -14.90 -4.55 -6.01
C GLN A 64 -14.92 -4.22 -7.50
N GLU A 65 -15.76 -3.29 -7.93
CA GLU A 65 -15.82 -2.79 -9.31
C GLU A 65 -14.52 -2.10 -9.71
N ALA A 66 -14.01 -1.21 -8.85
CA ALA A 66 -12.75 -0.51 -9.09
C ALA A 66 -11.56 -1.48 -9.22
N PHE A 67 -11.52 -2.54 -8.38
CA PHE A 67 -10.47 -3.55 -8.48
C PHE A 67 -10.61 -4.42 -9.72
N ALA A 68 -11.82 -4.83 -10.09
CA ALA A 68 -12.05 -5.60 -11.31
C ALA A 68 -11.59 -4.82 -12.56
N ASP A 69 -11.91 -3.52 -12.64
CA ASP A 69 -11.47 -2.65 -13.74
C ASP A 69 -9.94 -2.47 -13.74
N TYR A 70 -9.33 -2.26 -12.57
CA TYR A 70 -7.87 -2.18 -12.46
C TYR A 70 -7.19 -3.48 -12.88
N ALA A 71 -7.72 -4.64 -12.48
CA ALA A 71 -7.12 -5.93 -12.78
C ALA A 71 -7.19 -6.29 -14.28
N ASP A 72 -8.29 -5.95 -14.97
CA ASP A 72 -8.40 -6.11 -16.43
C ASP A 72 -7.44 -5.15 -17.14
N TRP A 73 -7.36 -3.89 -16.68
CA TRP A 73 -6.45 -2.90 -17.26
C TRP A 73 -4.95 -3.27 -17.09
N GLN A 74 -4.53 -3.65 -15.88
CA GLN A 74 -3.11 -3.85 -15.56
C GLN A 74 -2.60 -5.25 -15.94
N TRP A 75 -3.44 -6.29 -15.78
CA TRP A 75 -3.01 -7.69 -15.92
C TRP A 75 -3.83 -8.47 -16.95
N GLY A 76 -4.80 -7.84 -17.63
CA GLY A 76 -5.75 -8.55 -18.49
C GLY A 76 -6.60 -9.58 -17.73
N TRP A 77 -6.69 -9.46 -16.40
CA TRP A 77 -7.35 -10.42 -15.54
C TRP A 77 -8.78 -9.97 -15.23
N ARG A 78 -9.75 -10.64 -15.85
CA ARG A 78 -11.18 -10.35 -15.67
C ARG A 78 -11.74 -11.05 -14.45
N ILE A 79 -12.42 -10.27 -13.61
CA ILE A 79 -12.99 -10.73 -12.33
C ILE A 79 -14.48 -10.40 -12.31
N ASP A 80 -15.32 -11.34 -11.90
CA ASP A 80 -16.71 -11.04 -11.55
C ASP A 80 -16.74 -10.39 -10.16
N VAL A 81 -17.46 -9.28 -10.02
CA VAL A 81 -17.66 -8.59 -8.74
C VAL A 81 -18.21 -9.53 -7.65
N ALA A 82 -19.01 -10.53 -8.03
CA ALA A 82 -19.54 -11.54 -7.11
C ALA A 82 -18.48 -12.53 -6.58
N ASP A 83 -17.27 -12.52 -7.15
CA ASP A 83 -16.12 -13.34 -6.70
C ASP A 83 -15.24 -12.58 -5.70
N GLN A 84 -15.78 -11.54 -5.07
CA GLN A 84 -15.06 -10.65 -4.17
C GLN A 84 -15.85 -10.38 -2.89
N LYS A 85 -15.14 -10.28 -1.76
CA LYS A 85 -15.67 -9.80 -0.47
C LYS A 85 -14.75 -8.75 0.14
N LEU A 86 -15.33 -7.78 0.82
CA LEU A 86 -14.56 -6.83 1.62
C LEU A 86 -13.94 -7.50 2.86
N ALA A 87 -12.83 -6.93 3.31
CA ALA A 87 -12.23 -7.18 4.61
C ALA A 87 -11.64 -5.87 5.18
N THR A 88 -11.40 -5.84 6.50
CA THR A 88 -10.78 -4.68 7.18
C THR A 88 -9.42 -4.31 6.60
N ASP A 89 -8.54 -5.29 6.46
CA ASP A 89 -7.21 -5.20 5.90
C ASP A 89 -6.72 -6.60 5.49
N VAL A 90 -5.57 -6.67 4.82
CA VAL A 90 -5.03 -7.93 4.29
C VAL A 90 -4.65 -8.92 5.39
N VAL A 91 -4.15 -8.47 6.55
CA VAL A 91 -3.82 -9.38 7.66
C VAL A 91 -5.08 -10.03 8.22
N THR A 92 -6.15 -9.25 8.37
CA THR A 92 -7.48 -9.76 8.76
C THR A 92 -8.04 -10.69 7.68
N GLY A 93 -7.92 -10.32 6.40
CA GLY A 93 -8.36 -11.17 5.29
C GLY A 93 -7.65 -12.52 5.24
N MET A 94 -6.32 -12.54 5.40
CA MET A 94 -5.53 -13.77 5.53
C MET A 94 -6.00 -14.62 6.72
N ARG A 95 -6.24 -13.99 7.87
CA ARG A 95 -6.75 -14.67 9.06
C ARG A 95 -8.11 -15.32 8.80
N GLU A 96 -9.06 -14.59 8.22
CA GLU A 96 -10.39 -15.14 7.91
C GLU A 96 -10.31 -16.26 6.88
N ALA A 97 -9.44 -16.16 5.87
CA ALA A 97 -9.19 -17.23 4.91
C ALA A 97 -8.62 -18.50 5.58
N VAL A 98 -7.63 -18.36 6.48
CA VAL A 98 -7.10 -19.49 7.24
C VAL A 98 -8.19 -20.13 8.11
N LEU A 99 -8.99 -19.32 8.81
CA LEU A 99 -10.10 -19.81 9.63
C LEU A 99 -11.15 -20.56 8.82
N ALA A 100 -11.48 -20.07 7.62
CA ALA A 100 -12.48 -20.67 6.75
C ALA A 100 -12.03 -21.96 6.05
N CYS A 101 -10.71 -22.15 5.90
CA CYS A 101 -10.13 -23.22 5.10
C CYS A 101 -9.38 -24.28 5.92
N SER A 102 -9.33 -24.17 7.24
CA SER A 102 -8.62 -25.12 8.12
C SER A 102 -9.28 -25.20 9.50
N GLU A 103 -8.88 -26.17 10.32
CA GLU A 103 -9.27 -26.31 11.72
C GLU A 103 -8.07 -26.06 12.67
N PRO A 104 -8.31 -25.75 13.95
CA PRO A 104 -7.24 -25.71 14.94
C PRO A 104 -6.40 -27.01 14.93
N GLY A 105 -5.07 -26.87 14.96
CA GLY A 105 -4.11 -27.98 14.88
C GLY A 105 -3.65 -28.35 13.46
N ASP A 106 -4.40 -27.97 12.42
CA ASP A 106 -3.99 -28.17 11.04
C ASP A 106 -2.69 -27.42 10.72
N ALA A 107 -1.92 -27.96 9.77
CA ALA A 107 -0.72 -27.32 9.26
C ALA A 107 -1.06 -26.26 8.20
N VAL A 108 -0.34 -25.14 8.26
CA VAL A 108 -0.37 -24.06 7.28
C VAL A 108 1.04 -23.80 6.79
N VAL A 109 1.24 -23.85 5.47
CA VAL A 109 2.55 -23.62 4.86
C VAL A 109 2.83 -22.14 4.68
N ILE A 110 4.08 -21.73 4.91
CA ILE A 110 4.64 -20.39 4.65
C ILE A 110 6.06 -20.55 4.08
N ASN A 111 6.63 -19.49 3.48
CA ASN A 111 8.02 -19.51 2.98
C ASN A 111 8.87 -18.45 3.65
N SER A 112 9.71 -18.85 4.61
CA SER A 112 10.70 -17.96 5.21
C SER A 112 11.83 -17.57 4.24
N PRO A 113 12.47 -16.39 4.41
CA PRO A 113 12.07 -15.32 5.30
C PRO A 113 10.75 -14.67 4.85
N ILE A 114 9.85 -14.37 5.79
CA ILE A 114 8.51 -13.89 5.48
C ILE A 114 8.07 -12.76 6.41
N TYR A 115 7.23 -11.87 5.90
CA TYR A 115 6.54 -10.84 6.68
C TYR A 115 5.98 -11.42 8.00
N PRO A 116 6.36 -10.90 9.18
CA PRO A 116 6.07 -11.56 10.46
C PRO A 116 4.59 -11.88 10.70
N PRO A 117 3.62 -11.05 10.26
CA PRO A 117 2.20 -11.38 10.39
C PRO A 117 1.75 -12.70 9.78
N PHE A 118 2.43 -13.28 8.78
CA PHE A 118 2.12 -14.63 8.31
C PHE A 118 2.20 -15.65 9.45
N ARG A 119 3.32 -15.64 10.19
CA ARG A 119 3.52 -16.50 11.37
C ARG A 119 2.51 -16.20 12.48
N HIS A 120 2.17 -14.93 12.68
CA HIS A 120 1.20 -14.52 13.70
C HIS A 120 -0.22 -14.96 13.34
N VAL A 121 -0.63 -14.88 12.08
CA VAL A 121 -1.94 -15.36 11.61
C VAL A 121 -2.06 -16.86 11.87
N VAL A 122 -1.06 -17.66 11.50
CA VAL A 122 -1.08 -19.11 11.73
C VAL A 122 -1.14 -19.46 13.23
N THR A 123 -0.26 -18.86 14.04
CA THR A 123 -0.17 -19.20 15.46
C THR A 123 -1.35 -18.67 16.29
N SER A 124 -1.82 -17.44 16.02
CA SER A 124 -2.96 -16.84 16.73
C SER A 124 -4.30 -17.53 16.43
N THR A 125 -4.38 -18.28 15.33
CA THR A 125 -5.53 -19.11 15.00
C THR A 125 -5.37 -20.54 15.51
N GLY A 126 -4.30 -20.89 16.22
CA GLY A 126 -4.08 -22.23 16.75
C GLY A 126 -3.74 -23.28 15.68
N ARG A 127 -3.25 -22.85 14.50
CA ARG A 127 -2.70 -23.73 13.46
C ARG A 127 -1.19 -23.90 13.67
N ARG A 128 -0.62 -24.94 13.07
CA ARG A 128 0.81 -25.21 13.13
C ARG A 128 1.50 -24.69 11.87
N ILE A 129 2.67 -24.09 12.03
CA ILE A 129 3.47 -23.63 10.89
C ILE A 129 4.21 -24.82 10.28
N ALA A 130 4.06 -24.99 8.97
CA ALA A 130 4.91 -25.83 8.13
C ALA A 130 5.79 -24.90 7.27
N ASP A 131 7.00 -24.59 7.74
CA ASP A 131 7.89 -23.65 7.05
C ASP A 131 8.61 -24.35 5.89
N VAL A 132 8.50 -23.81 4.67
CA VAL A 132 9.24 -24.25 3.48
C VAL A 132 10.02 -23.04 2.97
N PRO A 133 11.26 -22.82 3.47
CA PRO A 133 12.04 -21.63 3.16
C PRO A 133 12.26 -21.45 1.65
N LEU A 134 12.38 -20.21 1.20
CA LEU A 134 12.82 -19.91 -0.16
C LEU A 134 14.26 -20.38 -0.38
N VAL A 135 14.56 -20.80 -1.61
CA VAL A 135 15.93 -21.16 -2.04
C VAL A 135 16.37 -20.14 -3.07
N SER A 136 17.43 -19.39 -2.75
CA SER A 136 17.94 -18.29 -3.61
C SER A 136 16.82 -17.33 -4.03
N ASP A 137 15.99 -16.92 -3.06
CA ASP A 137 14.84 -16.04 -3.24
C ASP A 137 13.70 -16.58 -4.12
N ARG A 138 13.72 -17.87 -4.50
CA ARG A 138 12.67 -18.54 -5.29
C ARG A 138 11.93 -19.60 -4.47
N LEU A 139 10.77 -20.00 -4.96
CA LEU A 139 9.96 -21.07 -4.35
C LEU A 139 10.68 -22.43 -4.45
N ASP A 140 10.84 -23.11 -3.33
CA ASP A 140 11.31 -24.50 -3.29
C ASP A 140 10.14 -25.45 -3.62
N LEU A 141 9.94 -25.71 -4.91
CA LEU A 141 8.83 -26.52 -5.40
C LEU A 141 8.91 -27.98 -4.93
N ASP A 142 10.12 -28.54 -4.84
CA ASP A 142 10.35 -29.89 -4.31
C ASP A 142 10.08 -29.93 -2.80
N GLY A 143 10.53 -28.92 -2.06
CA GLY A 143 10.23 -28.75 -0.64
C GLY A 143 8.73 -28.57 -0.37
N LEU A 144 8.02 -27.82 -1.22
CA LEU A 144 6.56 -27.67 -1.16
C LEU A 144 5.85 -29.01 -1.40
N GLU A 145 6.26 -29.77 -2.42
CA GLU A 145 5.73 -31.10 -2.71
C GLU A 145 5.91 -32.05 -1.53
N ALA A 146 7.12 -32.11 -0.95
CA ALA A 146 7.41 -32.92 0.22
C ALA A 146 6.57 -32.51 1.44
N ALA A 147 6.49 -31.21 1.74
CA ALA A 147 5.68 -30.70 2.84
C ALA A 147 4.18 -31.00 2.65
N PHE A 148 3.67 -30.90 1.42
CA PHE A 148 2.26 -31.20 1.12
C PHE A 148 1.96 -32.69 1.32
N ALA A 149 2.87 -33.58 0.93
CA ALA A 149 2.72 -35.02 1.10
C ALA A 149 2.83 -35.48 2.57
N GLU A 150 3.82 -34.95 3.30
CA GLU A 150 4.19 -35.40 4.64
C GLU A 150 3.34 -34.74 5.73
N GLN A 151 3.19 -33.42 5.66
CA GLN A 151 2.52 -32.64 6.70
C GLN A 151 1.03 -32.46 6.42
N ARG A 152 0.58 -32.73 5.19
CA ARG A 152 -0.82 -32.64 4.72
C ARG A 152 -1.50 -31.34 5.17
N PRO A 153 -0.90 -30.17 4.86
CA PRO A 153 -1.46 -28.88 5.25
C PRO A 153 -2.82 -28.66 4.60
N LYS A 154 -3.64 -27.82 5.21
CA LYS A 154 -4.92 -27.40 4.61
C LYS A 154 -4.80 -26.10 3.82
N VAL A 155 -3.87 -25.25 4.24
CA VAL A 155 -3.66 -23.93 3.63
C VAL A 155 -2.18 -23.75 3.32
N TYR A 156 -1.90 -23.13 2.18
CA TYR A 156 -0.62 -22.53 1.87
C TYR A 156 -0.80 -21.00 1.79
N LEU A 157 -0.16 -20.26 2.70
CA LEU A 157 -0.12 -18.80 2.66
C LEU A 157 1.07 -18.36 1.79
N LEU A 158 0.76 -17.91 0.58
CA LEU A 158 1.71 -17.38 -0.39
C LEU A 158 1.81 -15.86 -0.28
N CYS A 159 3.01 -15.30 -0.44
CA CYS A 159 3.23 -13.85 -0.53
C CYS A 159 3.78 -13.51 -1.93
N SER A 160 3.05 -12.70 -2.70
CA SER A 160 3.36 -12.45 -4.12
C SER A 160 2.97 -11.02 -4.53
N PRO A 161 3.91 -10.07 -4.76
CA PRO A 161 5.36 -10.19 -4.58
C PRO A 161 5.79 -10.45 -3.14
N HIS A 162 6.91 -11.17 -2.98
CA HIS A 162 7.35 -11.70 -1.68
C HIS A 162 8.02 -10.63 -0.81
N ASN A 163 7.53 -10.44 0.41
CA ASN A 163 8.15 -9.57 1.42
C ASN A 163 8.92 -10.46 2.41
N PRO A 164 10.26 -10.32 2.50
CA PRO A 164 10.97 -9.04 2.38
C PRO A 164 11.86 -8.80 1.14
N ASN A 165 12.17 -9.82 0.35
CA ASN A 165 13.17 -9.75 -0.73
C ASN A 165 12.67 -9.06 -2.02
N GLY A 166 11.36 -8.91 -2.18
CA GLY A 166 10.75 -8.30 -3.35
C GLY A 166 10.69 -9.21 -4.56
N THR A 167 10.81 -10.53 -4.38
CA THR A 167 10.67 -11.50 -5.47
C THR A 167 9.30 -11.40 -6.11
N ILE A 168 9.27 -11.35 -7.45
CA ILE A 168 8.08 -11.62 -8.25
C ILE A 168 8.20 -13.07 -8.73
N HIS A 169 7.25 -13.91 -8.31
CA HIS A 169 7.21 -15.33 -8.69
C HIS A 169 6.82 -15.47 -10.15
N THR A 170 7.40 -16.43 -10.86
CA THR A 170 7.12 -16.61 -12.29
C THR A 170 5.79 -17.34 -12.49
N VAL A 171 5.20 -17.17 -13.67
CA VAL A 171 4.01 -17.94 -14.09
C VAL A 171 4.23 -19.44 -13.93
N ASP A 172 5.41 -19.95 -14.30
CA ASP A 172 5.74 -21.38 -14.22
C ASP A 172 5.78 -21.89 -12.77
N GLU A 173 6.38 -21.11 -11.85
CA GLU A 173 6.39 -21.46 -10.43
C GLU A 173 4.97 -21.46 -9.85
N LEU A 174 4.18 -20.43 -10.14
CA LEU A 174 2.80 -20.33 -9.67
C LEU A 174 1.91 -21.44 -10.25
N ALA A 175 2.12 -21.82 -11.52
CA ALA A 175 1.43 -22.94 -12.16
C ALA A 175 1.80 -24.26 -11.50
N LYS A 176 3.07 -24.46 -11.15
CA LYS A 176 3.50 -25.65 -10.41
C LYS A 176 2.91 -25.67 -9.00
N VAL A 177 2.83 -24.53 -8.31
CA VAL A 177 2.12 -24.42 -7.03
C VAL A 177 0.65 -24.82 -7.17
N ALA A 178 -0.04 -24.35 -8.22
CA ALA A 178 -1.44 -24.73 -8.48
C ALA A 178 -1.60 -26.23 -8.72
N GLU A 179 -0.74 -26.84 -9.54
CA GLU A 179 -0.72 -28.30 -9.77
C GLU A 179 -0.54 -29.08 -8.45
N LEU A 180 0.43 -28.68 -7.64
CA LEU A 180 0.69 -29.33 -6.34
C LEU A 180 -0.48 -29.15 -5.38
N ALA A 181 -1.03 -27.94 -5.29
CA ALA A 181 -2.14 -27.61 -4.41
C ALA A 181 -3.40 -28.42 -4.77
N GLU A 182 -3.73 -28.54 -6.06
CA GLU A 182 -4.83 -29.38 -6.54
C GLU A 182 -4.59 -30.86 -6.19
N ARG A 183 -3.39 -31.38 -6.50
CA ARG A 183 -3.05 -32.79 -6.29
C ARG A 183 -3.13 -33.23 -4.82
N PHE A 184 -2.79 -32.34 -3.89
CA PHE A 184 -2.81 -32.63 -2.45
C PHE A 184 -4.02 -32.07 -1.71
N GLY A 185 -4.93 -31.37 -2.40
CA GLY A 185 -6.10 -30.76 -1.78
C GLY A 185 -5.78 -29.63 -0.80
N VAL A 186 -4.76 -28.82 -1.12
CA VAL A 186 -4.34 -27.65 -0.33
C VAL A 186 -5.00 -26.40 -0.91
N VAL A 187 -5.55 -25.53 -0.06
CA VAL A 187 -6.06 -24.23 -0.50
C VAL A 187 -4.93 -23.21 -0.47
N VAL A 188 -4.68 -22.52 -1.59
CA VAL A 188 -3.72 -21.42 -1.61
C VAL A 188 -4.43 -20.12 -1.24
N VAL A 189 -3.82 -19.36 -0.33
CA VAL A 189 -4.22 -17.99 0.01
C VAL A 189 -3.04 -17.09 -0.32
N SER A 190 -3.17 -16.31 -1.39
CA SER A 190 -2.12 -15.43 -1.92
C SER A 190 -2.31 -14.00 -1.41
N ASP A 191 -1.39 -13.50 -0.58
CA ASP A 191 -1.28 -12.07 -0.26
C ASP A 191 -0.62 -11.34 -1.43
N GLU A 192 -1.41 -10.53 -2.12
CA GLU A 192 -0.99 -9.75 -3.30
C GLU A 192 -1.04 -8.25 -3.06
N ILE A 193 -0.85 -7.82 -1.81
CA ILE A 193 -0.93 -6.40 -1.43
C ILE A 193 0.09 -5.50 -2.13
N HIS A 194 1.21 -6.07 -2.59
CA HIS A 194 2.29 -5.34 -3.27
C HIS A 194 2.19 -5.40 -4.80
N ALA A 195 1.23 -6.15 -5.36
CA ALA A 195 1.12 -6.39 -6.80
C ALA A 195 1.07 -5.11 -7.65
N PRO A 196 0.33 -4.04 -7.30
CA PRO A 196 0.29 -2.84 -8.14
C PRO A 196 1.66 -2.14 -8.29
N LEU A 197 2.57 -2.29 -7.33
CA LEU A 197 3.93 -1.72 -7.42
C LEU A 197 4.86 -2.52 -8.35
N ALA A 198 4.53 -3.79 -8.60
CA ALA A 198 5.24 -4.63 -9.56
C ALA A 198 4.72 -4.43 -11.00
N GLY A 199 3.61 -3.72 -11.18
CA GLY A 199 3.06 -3.41 -12.50
C GLY A 199 2.74 -4.67 -13.32
N GLU A 200 3.13 -4.67 -14.59
CA GLU A 200 2.87 -5.74 -15.57
C GLU A 200 3.70 -7.00 -15.32
N GLU A 201 4.78 -6.93 -14.53
CA GLU A 201 5.60 -8.11 -14.20
C GLU A 201 4.88 -9.07 -13.25
N HIS A 202 3.91 -8.56 -12.48
CA HIS A 202 3.12 -9.39 -11.56
C HIS A 202 2.12 -10.27 -12.30
N THR A 203 2.01 -11.53 -11.87
CA THR A 203 0.94 -12.44 -12.31
C THR A 203 0.02 -12.72 -11.13
N PRO A 204 -1.26 -12.28 -11.16
CA PRO A 204 -2.23 -12.65 -10.15
C PRO A 204 -2.39 -14.17 -10.08
N TYR A 205 -2.33 -14.75 -8.87
CA TYR A 205 -2.34 -16.21 -8.72
C TYR A 205 -3.59 -16.86 -9.34
N LEU A 206 -4.76 -16.26 -9.18
CA LEU A 206 -6.02 -16.73 -9.75
C LEU A 206 -6.11 -16.58 -11.28
N ALA A 207 -5.20 -15.83 -11.91
CA ALA A 207 -5.10 -15.77 -13.37
C ALA A 207 -4.30 -16.96 -13.94
N VAL A 208 -3.62 -17.74 -13.10
CA VAL A 208 -2.83 -18.90 -13.51
C VAL A 208 -3.75 -20.11 -13.76
N PRO A 209 -3.54 -20.88 -14.85
CA PRO A 209 -4.30 -22.09 -15.10
C PRO A 209 -4.24 -23.09 -13.93
N GLY A 210 -5.40 -23.63 -13.52
CA GLY A 210 -5.50 -24.58 -12.42
C GLY A 210 -5.61 -23.95 -11.02
N ALA A 211 -5.44 -22.63 -10.88
CA ALA A 211 -5.49 -21.94 -9.59
C ALA A 211 -6.90 -21.69 -9.02
N ALA A 212 -7.95 -22.31 -9.59
CA ALA A 212 -9.34 -21.95 -9.28
C ALA A 212 -9.75 -22.18 -7.81
N ASN A 213 -9.15 -23.15 -7.11
CA ASN A 213 -9.44 -23.44 -5.69
C ASN A 213 -8.52 -22.65 -4.73
N ALA A 214 -8.55 -21.33 -4.85
CA ALA A 214 -7.70 -20.44 -4.08
C ALA A 214 -8.39 -19.12 -3.73
N LEU A 215 -7.74 -18.36 -2.86
CA LEU A 215 -8.13 -17.00 -2.50
C LEU A 215 -6.94 -16.05 -2.71
N ILE A 216 -7.18 -14.88 -3.26
CA ILE A 216 -6.28 -13.73 -3.20
C ILE A 216 -6.77 -12.80 -2.09
N VAL A 217 -5.85 -12.24 -1.31
CA VAL A 217 -6.12 -11.15 -0.37
C VAL A 217 -5.27 -9.96 -0.79
N THR A 218 -5.91 -8.82 -1.07
CA THR A 218 -5.20 -7.63 -1.60
C THR A 218 -5.82 -6.32 -1.12
N SER A 219 -5.12 -5.21 -1.34
CA SER A 219 -5.53 -3.88 -0.93
C SER A 219 -4.70 -2.80 -1.65
N ALA A 220 -5.30 -1.63 -1.91
CA ALA A 220 -4.57 -0.44 -2.37
C ALA A 220 -3.64 0.16 -1.31
N SER A 221 -3.71 -0.32 -0.06
CA SER A 221 -3.05 0.29 1.09
C SER A 221 -1.53 0.40 1.01
N LYS A 222 -0.84 -0.52 0.34
CA LYS A 222 0.63 -0.44 0.19
C LYS A 222 1.02 0.38 -1.01
N SER A 223 0.33 0.22 -2.12
CA SER A 223 0.70 0.87 -3.38
C SER A 223 0.36 2.35 -3.40
N TRP A 224 -0.66 2.81 -2.69
CA TRP A 224 -1.04 4.23 -2.58
C TRP A 224 -0.90 4.83 -1.17
N ASN A 225 -0.14 4.16 -0.28
CA ASN A 225 0.14 4.63 1.08
C ASN A 225 -1.10 4.84 1.98
N LEU A 226 -2.10 3.95 1.89
CA LEU A 226 -3.39 4.05 2.61
C LEU A 226 -3.50 3.13 3.84
N ALA A 227 -2.39 2.64 4.41
CA ALA A 227 -2.42 1.63 5.49
C ALA A 227 -3.24 1.99 6.74
N ALA A 228 -3.48 3.28 6.98
CA ALA A 228 -4.34 3.77 8.06
C ALA A 228 -5.84 3.79 7.69
N ILE A 229 -6.18 3.82 6.41
CA ILE A 229 -7.55 3.87 5.89
C ILE A 229 -7.95 2.44 5.52
N LYS A 230 -8.68 1.77 6.41
CA LYS A 230 -8.86 0.32 6.38
C LYS A 230 -9.86 -0.13 5.31
N ALA A 231 -9.35 -0.77 4.26
CA ALA A 231 -10.11 -1.61 3.32
C ALA A 231 -9.20 -2.63 2.61
N ALA A 232 -9.74 -3.82 2.36
CA ALA A 232 -9.11 -4.88 1.58
C ALA A 232 -10.17 -5.72 0.86
N LEU A 233 -9.72 -6.56 -0.07
CA LEU A 233 -10.53 -7.51 -0.83
C LEU A 233 -10.01 -8.93 -0.62
N ILE A 234 -10.95 -9.88 -0.47
CA ILE A 234 -10.72 -11.31 -0.60
C ILE A 234 -11.42 -11.76 -1.88
N ILE A 235 -10.67 -12.36 -2.80
CA ILE A 235 -11.09 -12.66 -4.17
C ILE A 235 -10.87 -14.15 -4.42
N GLY A 236 -11.81 -14.84 -5.07
CA GLY A 236 -11.58 -16.24 -5.50
C GLY A 236 -12.82 -17.10 -5.48
N ASP A 237 -12.63 -18.41 -5.25
CA ASP A 237 -13.70 -19.40 -5.35
C ASP A 237 -14.92 -19.05 -4.48
N ARG A 238 -16.12 -19.04 -5.09
CA ARG A 238 -17.37 -18.73 -4.39
C ARG A 238 -17.67 -19.72 -3.26
N GLY A 239 -17.25 -20.98 -3.40
CA GLY A 239 -17.39 -21.99 -2.36
C GLY A 239 -16.55 -21.65 -1.12
N LEU A 240 -15.31 -21.22 -1.33
CA LEU A 240 -14.42 -20.73 -0.26
C LEU A 240 -14.90 -19.41 0.34
N LEU A 241 -15.31 -18.44 -0.49
CA LEU A 241 -15.83 -17.16 -0.01
C LEU A 241 -17.07 -17.32 0.87
N LYS A 242 -17.91 -18.33 0.62
CA LYS A 242 -19.08 -18.64 1.46
C LYS A 242 -18.73 -19.17 2.85
N LYS A 243 -17.52 -19.71 3.04
CA LYS A 243 -17.04 -20.21 4.34
C LYS A 243 -16.50 -19.09 5.24
N LEU A 244 -16.18 -17.92 4.67
CA LEU A 244 -15.74 -16.76 5.43
C LEU A 244 -16.83 -16.30 6.42
N ASN A 245 -16.42 -15.71 7.53
CA ASN A 245 -17.33 -15.12 8.50
C ASN A 245 -18.26 -14.10 7.79
N PRO A 246 -19.59 -14.18 7.96
CA PRO A 246 -20.51 -13.24 7.32
C PRO A 246 -20.27 -11.78 7.72
N MET A 247 -19.63 -11.53 8.88
CA MET A 247 -19.27 -10.20 9.37
C MET A 247 -17.92 -9.69 8.86
N THR A 248 -17.16 -10.48 8.09
CA THR A 248 -15.88 -10.03 7.51
C THR A 248 -16.00 -8.71 6.73
N PRO A 249 -17.04 -8.49 5.89
CA PRO A 249 -17.20 -7.23 5.16
C PRO A 249 -17.40 -5.99 6.04
N ASP A 250 -18.02 -6.15 7.22
CA ASP A 250 -18.37 -5.04 8.12
C ASP A 250 -17.14 -4.37 8.74
N GLY A 251 -15.97 -5.00 8.62
CA GLY A 251 -14.71 -4.45 9.11
C GLY A 251 -14.08 -3.39 8.19
N ALA A 252 -14.53 -3.26 6.95
CA ALA A 252 -14.05 -2.22 6.04
C ALA A 252 -14.65 -0.85 6.38
N SER A 253 -13.81 0.19 6.38
CA SER A 253 -14.26 1.57 6.59
C SER A 253 -14.92 2.12 5.33
N TYR A 254 -15.97 2.93 5.47
CA TYR A 254 -16.55 3.68 4.35
C TYR A 254 -15.51 4.57 3.65
N PHE A 255 -14.72 5.31 4.44
CA PHE A 255 -13.59 6.08 3.90
C PHE A 255 -12.52 5.20 3.25
N GLY A 256 -12.38 3.95 3.71
CA GLY A 256 -11.51 2.95 3.08
C GLY A 256 -12.00 2.57 1.69
N VAL A 257 -13.29 2.26 1.56
CA VAL A 257 -13.93 1.98 0.26
C VAL A 257 -13.74 3.17 -0.69
N LEU A 258 -14.06 4.39 -0.25
CA LEU A 258 -13.89 5.61 -1.07
C LEU A 258 -12.44 5.82 -1.52
N ALA A 259 -11.49 5.83 -0.58
CA ALA A 259 -10.09 6.11 -0.86
C ALA A 259 -9.47 5.04 -1.77
N HIS A 260 -9.80 3.77 -1.54
CA HIS A 260 -9.24 2.67 -2.32
C HIS A 260 -9.87 2.58 -3.72
N SER A 261 -11.16 2.87 -3.87
CA SER A 261 -11.80 3.02 -5.19
C SER A 261 -11.18 4.17 -5.99
N ALA A 262 -11.01 5.35 -5.38
CA ALA A 262 -10.38 6.50 -6.02
C ALA A 262 -8.93 6.19 -6.42
N ALA A 263 -8.18 5.46 -5.59
CA ALA A 263 -6.83 5.04 -5.90
C ALA A 263 -6.75 4.20 -7.19
N LEU A 264 -7.62 3.19 -7.31
CA LEU A 264 -7.63 2.27 -8.46
C LEU A 264 -8.21 2.89 -9.74
N ASN A 265 -9.20 3.77 -9.62
CA ASN A 265 -9.88 4.36 -10.77
C ASN A 265 -9.16 5.61 -11.31
N GLU A 266 -8.58 6.42 -10.42
CA GLU A 266 -8.19 7.80 -10.75
C GLU A 266 -6.71 8.09 -10.47
N ALA A 267 -5.98 7.23 -9.74
CA ALA A 267 -4.59 7.45 -9.36
C ALA A 267 -3.61 6.42 -9.97
N ARG A 268 -3.87 5.94 -11.20
CA ARG A 268 -3.01 4.98 -11.91
C ARG A 268 -1.64 5.56 -12.27
N ASP A 269 -1.62 6.78 -12.81
CA ASP A 269 -0.37 7.45 -13.17
C ASP A 269 0.53 7.65 -11.94
N TRP A 270 -0.10 7.97 -10.79
CA TRP A 270 0.61 8.14 -9.53
C TRP A 270 1.30 6.85 -9.07
N VAL A 271 0.65 5.68 -9.16
CA VAL A 271 1.30 4.42 -8.75
C VAL A 271 2.39 4.00 -9.73
N ALA A 272 2.23 4.28 -11.03
CA ALA A 272 3.26 4.05 -12.03
C ALA A 272 4.51 4.91 -11.79
N GLU A 273 4.33 6.20 -11.51
CA GLU A 273 5.43 7.11 -11.14
C GLU A 273 6.08 6.68 -9.81
N ALA A 274 5.28 6.29 -8.80
CA ALA A 274 5.80 5.81 -7.52
C ALA A 274 6.64 4.52 -7.68
N ALA A 275 6.19 3.59 -8.53
CA ALA A 275 6.94 2.36 -8.82
C ALA A 275 8.26 2.67 -9.54
N ALA A 276 8.25 3.59 -10.51
CA ALA A 276 9.46 4.03 -11.23
C ALA A 276 10.46 4.72 -10.28
N GLU A 277 10.00 5.61 -9.40
CA GLU A 277 10.85 6.24 -8.39
C GLU A 277 11.42 5.23 -7.39
N VAL A 278 10.62 4.24 -6.96
CA VAL A 278 11.09 3.15 -6.09
C VAL A 278 12.20 2.34 -6.77
N ALA A 279 12.03 1.98 -8.05
CA ALA A 279 13.05 1.26 -8.81
C ALA A 279 14.36 2.07 -8.87
N ALA A 280 14.27 3.36 -9.20
CA ALA A 280 15.41 4.26 -9.23
C ALA A 280 16.06 4.46 -7.84
N ASN A 281 15.26 4.42 -6.76
CA ASN A 281 15.77 4.49 -5.39
C ASN A 281 16.48 3.21 -4.96
N LYS A 282 16.05 2.04 -5.44
CA LYS A 282 16.75 0.77 -5.20
C LYS A 282 18.12 0.75 -5.86
N GLU A 283 18.21 1.22 -7.11
CA GLU A 283 19.49 1.39 -7.80
C GLU A 283 20.39 2.39 -7.07
N PHE A 284 19.86 3.57 -6.76
CA PHE A 284 20.60 4.59 -6.01
C PHE A 284 21.11 4.08 -4.65
N PHE A 285 20.30 3.31 -3.91
CA PHE A 285 20.72 2.71 -2.66
C PHE A 285 21.87 1.70 -2.85
N ALA A 286 21.83 0.87 -3.90
CA ALA A 286 22.91 -0.06 -4.23
C ALA A 286 24.22 0.67 -4.57
N ASP A 287 24.14 1.78 -5.31
CA ASP A 287 25.29 2.62 -5.65
C ASP A 287 25.90 3.26 -4.40
N GLU A 288 25.08 3.87 -3.54
CA GLU A 288 25.52 4.48 -2.28
C GLU A 288 26.18 3.46 -1.35
N LEU A 289 25.60 2.25 -1.23
CA LEU A 289 26.20 1.16 -0.46
C LEU A 289 27.55 0.76 -1.03
N SER A 290 27.66 0.59 -2.35
CA SER A 290 28.92 0.21 -3.00
C SER A 290 30.03 1.24 -2.78
N LEU A 291 29.68 2.52 -2.70
CA LEU A 291 30.62 3.62 -2.46
C LEU A 291 31.06 3.72 -0.99
N GLN A 292 30.13 3.59 -0.04
CA GLN A 292 30.39 3.93 1.36
C GLN A 292 30.52 2.72 2.30
N VAL A 293 29.81 1.64 1.99
CA VAL A 293 29.72 0.42 2.81
C VAL A 293 29.81 -0.85 1.96
N PRO A 294 30.91 -1.04 1.19
CA PRO A 294 31.05 -2.14 0.24
C PRO A 294 31.08 -3.55 0.88
N GLU A 295 31.15 -3.64 2.21
CA GLU A 295 31.01 -4.89 2.95
C GLU A 295 29.57 -5.44 2.92
N LEU A 296 28.57 -4.61 2.60
CA LEU A 296 27.17 -5.01 2.55
C LEU A 296 26.80 -5.52 1.16
N SER A 297 25.96 -6.55 1.11
CA SER A 297 25.48 -7.12 -0.14
C SER A 297 23.98 -6.84 -0.32
N TYR A 298 23.64 -6.28 -1.48
CA TYR A 298 22.27 -5.99 -1.87
C TYR A 298 22.11 -6.07 -3.38
N THR A 299 21.05 -6.77 -3.81
CA THR A 299 20.62 -6.83 -5.20
C THR A 299 19.24 -6.18 -5.32
N PRO A 300 19.07 -5.13 -6.13
CA PRO A 300 17.75 -4.56 -6.42
C PRO A 300 16.77 -5.60 -6.95
N SER A 301 15.59 -5.67 -6.35
CA SER A 301 14.47 -6.50 -6.80
C SER A 301 13.40 -5.65 -7.49
N ALA A 302 12.62 -6.25 -8.39
CA ALA A 302 11.54 -5.55 -9.08
C ALA A 302 10.31 -5.32 -8.19
N GLY A 303 9.99 -6.24 -7.27
CA GLY A 303 8.80 -6.15 -6.43
C GLY A 303 8.98 -5.32 -5.17
N THR A 304 7.87 -4.78 -4.65
CA THR A 304 7.80 -3.97 -3.42
C THR A 304 8.66 -2.70 -3.45
N TYR A 305 8.68 -1.92 -2.37
CA TYR A 305 9.62 -0.82 -2.15
C TYR A 305 10.66 -1.11 -1.07
N LEU A 306 10.89 -2.41 -0.81
CA LEU A 306 11.70 -2.88 0.29
C LEU A 306 13.02 -3.44 -0.26
N ALA A 307 14.12 -3.15 0.41
CA ALA A 307 15.41 -3.78 0.17
C ALA A 307 15.68 -4.81 1.26
N TRP A 308 16.22 -5.96 0.86
CA TRP A 308 16.67 -7.01 1.76
C TRP A 308 18.20 -7.04 1.73
N LEU A 309 18.79 -6.49 2.79
CA LEU A 309 20.20 -6.14 2.86
C LEU A 309 20.96 -7.16 3.72
N ASP A 310 21.92 -7.85 3.13
CA ASP A 310 22.80 -8.79 3.83
C ASP A 310 23.97 -8.03 4.50
N CYS A 311 24.07 -8.15 5.81
CA CYS A 311 25.12 -7.55 6.62
C CYS A 311 26.08 -8.59 7.25
N ALA A 312 26.07 -9.84 6.78
CA ALA A 312 26.86 -10.93 7.37
C ALA A 312 28.36 -10.63 7.41
N ALA A 313 28.91 -9.99 6.37
CA ALA A 313 30.34 -9.68 6.29
C ALA A 313 30.82 -8.66 7.33
N LEU A 314 29.92 -7.93 8.00
CA LEU A 314 30.30 -7.03 9.09
C LEU A 314 30.76 -7.77 10.35
N GLY A 315 30.44 -9.06 10.50
CA GLY A 315 30.79 -9.83 11.70
C GLY A 315 30.10 -9.36 12.99
N LEU A 316 29.07 -8.52 12.88
CA LEU A 316 28.28 -8.02 14.01
C LEU A 316 27.24 -9.06 14.46
N ASP A 317 27.03 -9.17 15.77
CA ASP A 317 25.99 -10.05 16.34
C ASP A 317 24.57 -9.62 15.96
N SER A 318 24.31 -8.31 15.92
CA SER A 318 23.05 -7.74 15.45
C SER A 318 23.26 -6.45 14.66
N PRO A 319 23.47 -6.53 13.34
CA PRO A 319 23.72 -5.37 12.48
C PRO A 319 22.65 -4.28 12.61
N GLY A 320 21.37 -4.67 12.54
CA GLY A 320 20.26 -3.72 12.67
C GLY A 320 20.16 -3.05 14.04
N LYS A 321 20.63 -3.69 15.11
CA LYS A 321 20.72 -3.05 16.44
C LYS A 321 21.89 -2.06 16.47
N HIS A 322 23.04 -2.44 15.93
CA HIS A 322 24.21 -1.57 15.84
C HIS A 322 23.91 -0.28 15.07
N PHE A 323 23.27 -0.39 13.90
CA PHE A 323 22.86 0.78 13.11
C PHE A 323 21.86 1.68 13.85
N HIS A 324 20.99 1.12 14.69
CA HIS A 324 20.09 1.91 15.51
C HIS A 324 20.81 2.61 16.67
N ASP A 325 21.59 1.87 17.45
CA ASP A 325 22.25 2.39 18.64
C ASP A 325 23.32 3.44 18.31
N VAL A 326 24.15 3.15 17.28
CA VAL A 326 25.33 3.94 16.92
C VAL A 326 25.03 4.87 15.75
N GLY A 327 24.47 4.33 14.66
CA GLY A 327 24.19 5.10 13.45
C GLY A 327 22.93 5.97 13.54
N ARG A 328 22.10 5.78 14.58
CA ARG A 328 20.80 6.47 14.71
C ARG A 328 19.94 6.32 13.44
N VAL A 329 19.92 5.11 12.86
CA VAL A 329 19.05 4.73 11.74
C VAL A 329 18.35 3.41 12.04
N ARG A 330 17.06 3.31 11.75
CA ARG A 330 16.22 2.17 12.12
C ARG A 330 15.71 1.40 10.91
N PHE A 331 15.98 0.10 10.92
CA PHE A 331 15.45 -0.87 9.96
C PHE A 331 14.57 -1.91 10.66
N ASN A 332 13.86 -2.75 9.89
CA ASN A 332 13.33 -4.00 10.43
C ASN A 332 14.47 -5.01 10.56
N LEU A 333 14.50 -5.75 11.67
CA LEU A 333 15.56 -6.72 11.93
C LEU A 333 15.26 -8.02 11.19
N GLY A 334 16.24 -8.59 10.50
CA GLY A 334 16.01 -9.79 9.69
C GLY A 334 15.52 -10.99 10.51
N ARG A 335 15.97 -11.11 11.77
CA ARG A 335 15.47 -12.09 12.75
C ARG A 335 13.94 -12.10 12.96
N GLU A 336 13.25 -11.01 12.62
CA GLU A 336 11.79 -10.91 12.69
C GLU A 336 11.12 -11.72 11.56
N PHE A 337 11.80 -11.91 10.42
CA PHE A 337 11.32 -12.61 9.22
C PHE A 337 11.68 -14.09 9.21
N SER A 338 12.84 -14.47 9.77
CA SER A 338 13.15 -15.84 10.20
C SER A 338 14.35 -15.88 11.16
N PRO A 339 14.49 -16.90 12.03
CA PRO A 339 15.67 -17.04 12.90
C PRO A 339 17.02 -17.05 12.17
N GLU A 340 17.05 -17.61 10.96
CA GLU A 340 18.24 -17.81 10.12
C GLU A 340 18.73 -16.50 9.51
N THR A 341 17.87 -15.48 9.44
CA THR A 341 18.17 -14.19 8.78
C THR A 341 18.59 -13.10 9.76
N LYS A 342 19.18 -13.47 10.91
CA LYS A 342 19.64 -12.51 11.93
C LYS A 342 20.65 -11.46 11.43
N GLN A 343 21.41 -11.79 10.37
CA GLN A 343 22.38 -10.88 9.75
C GLN A 343 21.77 -9.94 8.70
N PHE A 344 20.48 -10.08 8.38
CA PHE A 344 19.81 -9.24 7.41
C PHE A 344 19.10 -8.07 8.08
N VAL A 345 18.87 -7.01 7.31
CA VAL A 345 17.92 -5.95 7.65
C VAL A 345 17.01 -5.67 6.46
N ARG A 346 15.76 -5.28 6.72
CA ARG A 346 14.85 -4.80 5.68
C ARG A 346 14.76 -3.29 5.74
N VAL A 347 15.06 -2.65 4.61
CA VAL A 347 15.07 -1.19 4.43
C VAL A 347 13.87 -0.77 3.59
N ASN A 348 13.16 0.28 4.00
CA ASN A 348 12.10 0.90 3.20
C ASN A 348 12.69 2.03 2.33
N LEU A 349 12.55 1.89 1.01
CA LEU A 349 13.09 2.82 0.01
C LEU A 349 12.02 3.68 -0.69
N ALA A 350 10.77 3.63 -0.24
CA ALA A 350 9.73 4.59 -0.63
C ALA A 350 9.87 5.91 0.16
N THR A 351 10.98 6.60 -0.08
CA THR A 351 11.39 7.86 0.57
C THR A 351 12.31 8.65 -0.36
N SER A 352 12.62 9.91 -0.02
CA SER A 352 13.51 10.75 -0.82
C SER A 352 14.95 10.20 -0.89
N ARG A 353 15.68 10.54 -1.96
CA ARG A 353 17.09 10.18 -2.12
C ARG A 353 17.98 10.78 -1.04
N GLU A 354 17.64 11.97 -0.54
CA GLU A 354 18.34 12.63 0.56
C GLU A 354 18.28 11.78 1.84
N ILE A 355 17.11 11.19 2.14
CA ILE A 355 16.95 10.31 3.30
C ILE A 355 17.72 8.99 3.09
N ILE A 356 17.74 8.46 1.87
CA ILE A 356 18.53 7.25 1.54
C ILE A 356 20.02 7.52 1.72
N ALA A 357 20.54 8.62 1.17
CA ALA A 357 21.95 8.99 1.29
C ALA A 357 22.37 9.22 2.76
N GLU A 358 21.57 9.96 3.52
CA GLU A 358 21.79 10.17 4.96
C GLU A 358 21.78 8.85 5.73
N ALA A 359 20.89 7.91 5.39
CA ALA A 359 20.86 6.59 6.01
C ALA A 359 22.16 5.81 5.75
N VAL A 360 22.66 5.82 4.52
CA VAL A 360 23.93 5.14 4.17
C VAL A 360 25.13 5.82 4.83
N GLU A 361 25.18 7.16 4.88
CA GLU A 361 26.23 7.90 5.58
C GLU A 361 26.27 7.55 7.08
N ARG A 362 25.10 7.47 7.72
CA ARG A 362 24.95 7.04 9.12
C ARG A 362 25.41 5.61 9.33
N MET A 363 25.08 4.70 8.40
CA MET A 363 25.57 3.32 8.44
C MET A 363 27.10 3.28 8.34
N SER A 364 27.69 4.00 7.38
CA SER A 364 29.15 4.09 7.19
C SER A 364 29.85 4.64 8.44
N SER A 365 29.32 5.73 8.99
CA SER A 365 29.83 6.37 10.21
C SER A 365 29.78 5.44 11.43
N ALA A 366 28.70 4.65 11.57
CA ALA A 366 28.55 3.67 12.64
C ALA A 366 29.61 2.55 12.58
N LEU A 367 30.22 2.32 11.41
CA LEU A 367 31.25 1.30 11.20
C LEU A 367 32.67 1.85 11.25
N ALA A 368 32.86 3.18 11.24
CA ALA A 368 34.18 3.81 11.19
C ALA A 368 35.09 3.40 12.36
N GLY A 369 34.55 3.31 13.59
CA GLY A 369 35.31 2.82 14.75
C GLY A 369 35.79 1.37 14.58
N MET A 370 34.96 0.49 14.00
CA MET A 370 35.32 -0.90 13.75
C MET A 370 36.39 -1.05 12.66
N ARG A 371 36.31 -0.22 11.62
CA ARG A 371 37.30 -0.18 10.53
C ARG A 371 38.66 0.30 11.05
N ALA A 372 38.68 1.30 11.94
CA ALA A 372 39.89 1.80 12.58
C ALA A 372 40.55 0.75 13.50
N ASP A 373 39.77 0.05 14.32
CA ASP A 373 40.28 -1.02 15.19
C ASP A 373 40.81 -2.20 14.38
N SER A 374 40.12 -2.59 13.32
CA SER A 374 40.58 -3.66 12.41
C SER A 374 41.87 -3.28 11.68
N ALA A 375 42.01 -2.03 11.25
CA ALA A 375 43.24 -1.51 10.66
C ALA A 375 44.38 -1.45 11.69
N ALA A 376 44.10 -1.04 12.92
CA ALA A 376 45.09 -1.01 14.00
C ALA A 376 45.56 -2.42 14.40
N VAL A 377 44.65 -3.41 14.46
CA VAL A 377 45.00 -4.82 14.72
C VAL A 377 45.80 -5.42 13.57
N ARG A 378 45.45 -5.11 12.31
CA ARG A 378 46.25 -5.52 11.14
C ARG A 378 47.64 -4.87 11.14
N ALA A 379 47.73 -3.59 11.47
CA ALA A 379 49.02 -2.89 11.59
C ALA A 379 49.90 -3.49 12.69
N ARG A 380 49.34 -3.79 13.87
CA ARG A 380 50.06 -4.46 14.97
C ARG A 380 50.48 -5.90 14.66
N ARG A 381 49.74 -6.61 13.80
CA ARG A 381 50.13 -7.95 13.30
C ARG A 381 51.14 -7.89 12.14
N ALA A 382 51.23 -6.75 11.46
CA ALA A 382 52.17 -6.52 10.36
C ALA A 382 53.49 -5.87 10.85
N GLU A 383 53.58 -5.46 12.11
CA GLU A 383 54.87 -5.13 12.72
C GLU A 383 55.72 -6.41 12.76
N PRO A 384 56.92 -6.41 12.17
CA PRO A 384 57.82 -7.55 12.30
C PRO A 384 58.13 -7.72 13.78
N ILE A 385 58.02 -8.94 14.30
CA ILE A 385 58.62 -9.29 15.58
C ILE A 385 60.12 -9.10 15.39
N ILE A 386 60.63 -7.95 15.83
CA ILE A 386 62.06 -7.72 15.95
C ILE A 386 62.45 -8.41 17.26
N ASP A 387 62.85 -9.68 17.16
CA ASP A 387 63.56 -10.32 18.26
C ASP A 387 64.92 -9.59 18.44
N GLU A 388 65.41 -9.51 19.68
CA GLU A 388 66.58 -8.72 20.08
C GLU A 388 67.92 -9.18 19.49
N TRP A 389 67.89 -10.05 18.46
CA TRP A 389 69.04 -10.64 17.82
C TRP A 389 68.84 -10.61 16.30
N GLY A 390 69.08 -9.43 15.70
CA GLY A 390 68.90 -9.22 14.27
C GLY A 390 69.75 -10.17 13.41
N LEU A 391 69.10 -10.89 12.49
CA LEU A 391 69.66 -11.52 11.30
C LEU A 391 68.52 -11.80 10.29
N ALA A 392 68.79 -11.55 9.00
CA ALA A 392 67.87 -11.65 7.87
C ALA A 392 68.05 -12.94 7.03
N ASP A 393 67.00 -13.28 6.27
CA ASP A 393 66.85 -14.30 5.20
C ASP A 393 66.86 -15.79 5.65
N ALA A 394 66.10 -16.75 5.09
CA ALA A 394 65.53 -16.97 3.75
C ALA A 394 64.39 -18.07 3.78
N PRO A 395 63.81 -18.51 2.64
CA PRO A 395 62.43 -19.04 2.55
C PRO A 395 62.25 -20.57 2.53
N GLY A 396 61.04 -21.00 2.94
CA GLY A 396 60.24 -22.13 2.39
C GLY A 396 60.63 -23.56 2.75
N LEU A 397 59.69 -24.33 3.35
CA LEU A 397 59.32 -25.71 2.98
C LEU A 397 58.20 -26.28 3.88
N ASP A 398 57.53 -27.28 3.32
CA ASP A 398 56.20 -27.84 3.60
C ASP A 398 55.95 -28.62 4.91
N ASP A 399 54.65 -28.73 5.18
CA ASP A 399 53.85 -29.88 5.66
C ASP A 399 53.96 -30.51 7.06
N ALA A 400 52.75 -30.95 7.48
CA ALA A 400 52.41 -32.07 8.36
C ALA A 400 52.08 -31.81 9.85
N THR A 401 50.77 -31.86 10.15
CA THR A 401 50.09 -32.35 11.37
C THR A 401 50.63 -33.70 11.91
N PRO A 402 50.17 -34.26 13.08
CA PRO A 402 49.48 -33.72 14.27
C PRO A 402 50.03 -34.29 15.62
N LEU A 403 49.40 -33.89 16.76
CA LEU A 403 49.01 -34.70 17.94
C LEU A 403 49.54 -34.31 19.35
N LEU A 404 48.53 -34.23 20.25
CA LEU A 404 48.42 -34.76 21.62
C LEU A 404 49.10 -34.02 22.80
N GLY A 405 48.28 -33.75 23.83
CA GLY A 405 48.72 -33.57 25.21
C GLY A 405 47.71 -32.83 26.08
N GLY A 406 46.81 -33.56 26.75
CA GLY A 406 45.91 -33.03 27.78
C GLY A 406 46.48 -33.13 29.21
N TYR A 407 45.62 -32.72 30.17
CA TYR A 407 45.74 -32.72 31.65
C TYR A 407 46.43 -31.48 32.26
N ALA A 408 45.96 -30.79 33.32
CA ALA A 408 44.83 -30.99 34.24
C ALA A 408 44.50 -29.67 35.03
N GLU A 409 43.19 -29.42 35.22
CA GLU A 409 42.42 -29.07 36.44
C GLU A 409 42.85 -28.08 37.60
N VAL A 410 41.97 -27.05 37.78
CA VAL A 410 41.33 -26.34 38.96
C VAL A 410 42.16 -25.60 40.06
N PRO A 411 41.60 -24.60 40.84
CA PRO A 411 40.23 -24.04 40.89
C PRO A 411 40.02 -22.51 41.12
N GLY A 412 38.80 -22.04 40.82
CA GLY A 412 37.97 -21.22 41.74
C GLY A 412 38.04 -19.68 41.69
N SER A 413 36.96 -19.04 41.23
CA SER A 413 36.21 -17.99 41.97
C SER A 413 35.03 -17.46 41.14
N GLU A 414 33.81 -17.71 41.61
CA GLU A 414 32.64 -16.91 41.25
C GLU A 414 32.74 -15.53 41.94
N PRO A 415 32.14 -14.49 41.33
CA PRO A 415 30.90 -14.03 41.92
C PRO A 415 29.77 -13.82 40.92
N THR A 416 28.59 -14.13 41.43
CA THR A 416 27.25 -13.93 40.91
C THR A 416 26.94 -12.47 40.56
N VAL A 417 26.37 -12.23 39.36
CA VAL A 417 25.53 -11.06 39.07
C VAL A 417 24.29 -11.54 38.30
N GLY A 418 23.14 -11.15 38.82
CA GLY A 418 21.83 -11.76 38.57
C GLY A 418 21.28 -11.60 37.16
N VAL A 419 20.64 -12.68 36.70
CA VAL A 419 19.72 -12.72 35.57
C VAL A 419 18.36 -12.18 36.05
N PRO A 420 17.71 -11.24 35.37
CA PRO A 420 16.29 -10.97 35.62
C PRO A 420 15.48 -12.11 34.99
N THR A 421 14.98 -13.01 35.82
CA THR A 421 13.91 -13.94 35.45
C THR A 421 12.60 -13.15 35.33
N TRP A 422 11.93 -13.32 34.19
CA TRP A 422 10.55 -12.87 34.01
C TRP A 422 9.67 -13.65 34.97
N HIS A 423 9.15 -13.00 36.00
CA HIS A 423 8.11 -13.56 36.85
C HIS A 423 6.89 -13.88 36.00
N GLN A 424 6.55 -15.17 35.98
CA GLN A 424 5.19 -15.64 35.77
C GLN A 424 4.26 -14.87 36.72
N THR A 425 3.31 -14.16 36.13
CA THR A 425 2.16 -13.62 36.87
C THR A 425 1.37 -14.78 37.48
N ALA A 426 1.35 -14.86 38.80
CA ALA A 426 0.43 -15.70 39.54
C ALA A 426 -1.03 -15.21 39.32
N PRO A 427 -2.02 -16.12 39.37
CA PRO A 427 -3.41 -15.82 39.03
C PRO A 427 -4.09 -14.94 40.09
N MET A 428 -4.96 -14.04 39.64
CA MET A 428 -5.82 -13.24 40.53
C MET A 428 -6.80 -14.14 41.31
N PRO A 429 -7.15 -13.78 42.56
CA PRO A 429 -7.96 -14.63 43.42
C PRO A 429 -9.42 -14.70 42.96
N ALA A 430 -10.02 -15.87 43.23
CA ALA A 430 -11.40 -16.21 42.95
C ALA A 430 -12.39 -15.18 43.53
N VAL A 431 -13.24 -14.63 42.66
CA VAL A 431 -14.47 -13.97 43.08
C VAL A 431 -15.53 -15.05 43.25
N THR A 432 -16.03 -15.17 44.47
CA THR A 432 -17.08 -16.11 44.84
C THR A 432 -18.42 -15.73 44.24
N ASP A 433 -19.12 -16.80 43.87
CA ASP A 433 -20.47 -16.96 43.37
C ASP A 433 -21.52 -15.95 43.91
N ALA A 434 -22.20 -15.26 42.98
CA ALA A 434 -23.52 -14.68 43.20
C ALA A 434 -24.31 -14.85 41.89
N GLY A 435 -25.20 -15.85 41.89
CA GLY A 435 -25.99 -16.27 40.74
C GLY A 435 -26.95 -15.20 40.19
N PRO A 436 -27.51 -15.42 38.99
CA PRO A 436 -28.39 -14.46 38.35
C PRO A 436 -29.76 -14.45 39.04
N PRO A 437 -30.38 -13.28 39.29
CA PRO A 437 -31.77 -13.28 39.70
C PRO A 437 -32.66 -13.64 38.50
N THR A 438 -33.30 -14.79 38.61
CA THR A 438 -34.45 -15.21 37.79
C THR A 438 -35.74 -14.67 38.42
N ALA A 439 -36.51 -13.85 37.70
CA ALA A 439 -37.95 -13.63 37.91
C ALA A 439 -38.56 -12.85 36.72
N PRO A 440 -39.87 -13.00 36.44
CA PRO A 440 -40.39 -13.09 35.08
C PRO A 440 -40.82 -11.76 34.47
N MET A 441 -40.67 -11.64 33.14
CA MET A 441 -41.40 -10.65 32.35
C MET A 441 -42.88 -11.04 32.32
N THR A 442 -43.69 -10.31 33.10
CA THR A 442 -45.15 -10.35 33.02
C THR A 442 -45.58 -9.06 32.33
N ALA A 443 -46.39 -9.18 31.28
CA ALA A 443 -46.99 -8.06 30.58
C ALA A 443 -47.86 -7.23 31.53
N ILE A 444 -47.63 -5.91 31.57
CA ILE A 444 -48.58 -4.95 32.13
C ILE A 444 -48.77 -3.84 31.10
N ILE A 445 -49.95 -3.88 30.50
CA ILE A 445 -50.62 -2.78 29.83
C ILE A 445 -51.09 -1.83 30.93
N ASP A 446 -50.69 -0.55 30.95
CA ASP A 446 -51.64 0.53 31.27
C ASP A 446 -51.14 1.94 30.93
N ALA A 447 -52.15 2.79 30.77
CA ALA A 447 -52.27 4.13 30.21
C ALA A 447 -51.24 5.21 30.58
N GLY A 448 -50.96 6.06 29.59
CA GLY A 448 -50.20 7.31 29.76
C GLY A 448 -51.01 8.44 30.41
N PRO A 449 -50.34 9.46 30.97
CA PRO A 449 -50.97 10.70 31.43
C PRO A 449 -51.05 11.77 30.31
N PRO A 450 -51.97 12.74 30.43
CA PRO A 450 -52.43 13.56 29.32
C PRO A 450 -51.44 14.66 28.92
N THR A 451 -51.28 14.85 27.61
CA THR A 451 -50.50 15.93 26.99
C THR A 451 -51.27 17.25 27.01
N ALA A 452 -50.61 18.33 27.44
CA ALA A 452 -51.08 19.69 27.22
C ALA A 452 -50.88 20.09 25.73
N PRO A 453 -51.77 20.91 25.14
CA PRO A 453 -51.75 21.16 23.69
C PRO A 453 -50.63 22.13 23.30
N MET A 454 -49.85 21.75 22.29
CA MET A 454 -48.97 22.66 21.54
C MET A 454 -49.79 23.45 20.49
N PRO A 455 -49.40 24.69 20.16
CA PRO A 455 -50.12 25.49 19.18
C PRO A 455 -49.96 24.92 17.76
N ALA A 456 -51.03 25.00 16.97
CA ALA A 456 -51.13 24.46 15.63
C ALA A 456 -50.09 25.07 14.68
N VAL A 457 -49.23 24.22 14.12
CA VAL A 457 -48.44 24.54 12.93
C VAL A 457 -49.32 24.24 11.72
N THR A 458 -49.62 25.27 10.94
CA THR A 458 -50.29 25.14 9.64
C THR A 458 -49.38 24.37 8.68
N HIS A 459 -49.85 23.22 8.19
CA HIS A 459 -49.18 22.47 7.13
C HIS A 459 -49.12 23.32 5.84
N ALA A 460 -47.91 23.70 5.43
CA ALA A 460 -47.65 24.07 4.04
C ALA A 460 -47.74 22.79 3.18
N GLY A 461 -48.45 22.88 2.05
CA GLY A 461 -48.55 21.78 1.09
C GLY A 461 -47.19 21.37 0.52
N PRO A 462 -47.11 20.24 -0.21
CA PRO A 462 -45.86 19.75 -0.78
C PRO A 462 -45.22 20.82 -1.67
N PRO A 463 -43.88 20.97 -1.66
CA PRO A 463 -43.22 21.97 -2.47
C PRO A 463 -43.48 21.69 -3.94
N THR A 464 -44.04 22.67 -4.64
CA THR A 464 -44.09 22.69 -6.10
C THR A 464 -42.67 22.61 -6.63
N ALA A 465 -42.41 21.69 -7.56
CA ALA A 465 -41.13 21.59 -8.26
C ALA A 465 -40.70 22.98 -8.77
N PRO A 466 -39.45 23.40 -8.56
CA PRO A 466 -38.99 24.68 -9.07
C PRO A 466 -39.18 24.72 -10.58
N MET A 467 -39.80 25.79 -11.09
CA MET A 467 -39.88 25.98 -12.54
C MET A 467 -38.46 26.02 -13.11
N PRO A 468 -38.16 25.31 -14.21
CA PRO A 468 -36.85 25.38 -14.83
C PRO A 468 -36.55 26.83 -15.20
N LEU A 469 -35.37 27.30 -14.79
CA LEU A 469 -34.91 28.64 -15.14
C LEU A 469 -34.82 28.74 -16.67
N PRO A 470 -35.26 29.85 -17.28
CA PRO A 470 -35.08 30.05 -18.70
C PRO A 470 -33.57 30.06 -19.01
N PRO A 471 -33.12 29.47 -20.14
CA PRO A 471 -31.72 29.50 -20.51
C PRO A 471 -31.25 30.94 -20.64
N LEU A 472 -30.05 31.25 -20.13
CA LEU A 472 -29.48 32.60 -20.16
C LEU A 472 -28.44 32.79 -21.25
N ALA A 473 -27.96 31.70 -21.86
CA ALA A 473 -26.99 31.70 -22.94
C ALA A 473 -27.22 30.52 -23.88
N GLY A 474 -26.56 30.55 -25.02
CA GLY A 474 -26.35 29.40 -25.89
C GLY A 474 -24.88 29.27 -26.28
N VAL A 475 -24.44 28.04 -26.51
CA VAL A 475 -23.11 27.73 -27.06
C VAL A 475 -23.30 27.33 -28.52
N HIS A 476 -22.68 28.08 -29.43
CA HIS A 476 -22.72 27.85 -30.87
C HIS A 476 -21.34 27.43 -31.38
N THR A 477 -21.20 26.23 -31.93
CA THR A 477 -19.94 25.78 -32.52
C THR A 477 -19.75 26.38 -33.92
N ASN A 478 -18.50 26.49 -34.38
CA ASN A 478 -18.21 26.84 -35.77
C ASN A 478 -18.57 25.73 -36.79
N SER A 479 -18.94 24.52 -36.33
CA SER A 479 -19.58 23.48 -37.14
C SER A 479 -21.09 23.66 -37.32
N GLY A 480 -21.71 24.59 -36.58
CA GLY A 480 -23.14 24.92 -36.67
C GLY A 480 -24.02 24.28 -35.60
N ASP A 481 -23.46 23.54 -34.65
CA ASP A 481 -24.20 22.96 -33.53
C ASP A 481 -24.52 24.06 -32.50
N PHE A 482 -25.74 24.03 -31.95
CA PHE A 482 -26.18 25.02 -30.97
C PHE A 482 -26.87 24.32 -29.80
N ILE A 483 -26.52 24.74 -28.58
CA ILE A 483 -27.16 24.25 -27.36
C ILE A 483 -27.43 25.39 -26.38
N ASN A 484 -28.65 25.45 -25.85
CA ASN A 484 -29.01 26.40 -24.80
C ASN A 484 -28.38 25.98 -23.46
N VAL A 485 -27.79 26.93 -22.75
CA VAL A 485 -27.25 26.72 -21.40
C VAL A 485 -28.35 27.03 -20.40
N THR A 486 -28.95 25.97 -19.85
CA THR A 486 -29.98 26.06 -18.80
C THR A 486 -29.33 26.13 -17.42
N THR A 487 -28.51 25.12 -17.09
CA THR A 487 -27.67 25.08 -15.88
C THR A 487 -26.20 25.08 -16.26
N ALA A 488 -25.79 24.11 -17.08
CA ALA A 488 -24.43 24.02 -17.61
C ALA A 488 -24.38 23.15 -18.87
N VAL A 489 -23.34 23.33 -19.68
CA VAL A 489 -23.00 22.49 -20.82
C VAL A 489 -21.53 22.05 -20.68
N VAL A 490 -21.27 20.74 -20.65
CA VAL A 490 -19.93 20.17 -20.68
C VAL A 490 -19.55 19.86 -22.13
N ILE A 491 -18.36 20.30 -22.53
CA ILE A 491 -17.90 20.28 -23.92
C ILE A 491 -16.58 19.51 -23.99
N GLY A 492 -16.44 18.64 -24.99
CA GLY A 492 -15.19 17.91 -25.23
C GLY A 492 -15.32 16.86 -26.33
N ARG A 493 -14.27 16.05 -26.55
CA ARG A 493 -14.27 15.01 -27.60
C ARG A 493 -15.18 13.82 -27.31
N ASP A 494 -15.41 13.55 -26.03
CA ASP A 494 -16.25 12.46 -25.53
C ASP A 494 -16.84 12.81 -24.16
N PRO A 495 -17.64 13.90 -24.10
CA PRO A 495 -18.00 14.52 -22.84
C PRO A 495 -18.88 13.60 -21.99
N LYS A 496 -18.62 13.59 -20.68
CA LYS A 496 -19.40 12.86 -19.68
C LYS A 496 -19.74 13.77 -18.51
N ARG A 497 -20.92 13.56 -17.93
CA ARG A 497 -21.35 14.19 -16.67
C ARG A 497 -20.32 13.83 -15.59
N ALA A 498 -19.80 14.83 -14.91
CA ALA A 498 -18.77 14.71 -13.87
C ALA A 498 -19.22 15.41 -12.59
N ALA A 499 -18.48 15.24 -11.49
CA ALA A 499 -18.77 15.93 -10.23
C ALA A 499 -18.86 17.46 -10.47
N GLY A 500 -19.94 18.08 -9.99
CA GLY A 500 -20.27 19.49 -10.25
C GLY A 500 -21.09 19.77 -11.52
N PHE A 501 -21.22 18.78 -12.43
CA PHE A 501 -21.93 18.90 -13.71
C PHE A 501 -22.88 17.72 -13.98
N ILE A 502 -23.48 17.16 -12.92
CA ILE A 502 -24.33 15.98 -13.01
C ILE A 502 -25.55 16.25 -13.90
N ASP A 503 -26.12 17.44 -13.83
CA ASP A 503 -27.30 17.83 -14.62
C ASP A 503 -26.93 18.57 -15.92
N ALA A 504 -25.64 18.72 -16.23
CA ALA A 504 -25.20 19.46 -17.41
C ALA A 504 -25.56 18.75 -18.73
N ASP A 505 -25.94 19.53 -19.73
CA ASP A 505 -26.04 19.05 -21.09
C ASP A 505 -24.64 18.77 -21.66
N LEU A 506 -24.56 17.90 -22.67
CA LEU A 506 -23.29 17.44 -23.23
C LEU A 506 -23.17 17.87 -24.69
N LEU A 507 -22.09 18.56 -25.03
CA LEU A 507 -21.78 18.95 -26.40
C LEU A 507 -20.49 18.28 -26.86
N ARG A 508 -20.62 17.28 -27.73
CA ARG A 508 -19.47 16.59 -28.32
C ARG A 508 -18.92 17.40 -29.49
N VAL A 509 -17.60 17.55 -29.55
CA VAL A 509 -16.86 18.15 -30.67
C VAL A 509 -15.84 17.18 -31.27
N PRO A 510 -15.52 17.27 -32.57
CA PRO A 510 -14.52 16.41 -33.19
C PRO A 510 -13.10 16.76 -32.72
N SER A 511 -12.24 15.73 -32.54
CA SER A 511 -10.83 15.88 -32.18
C SER A 511 -10.02 14.74 -32.81
N PRO A 512 -9.80 14.76 -34.14
CA PRO A 512 -9.00 13.74 -34.84
C PRO A 512 -7.57 13.60 -34.30
N HIS A 513 -6.99 14.65 -33.71
CA HIS A 513 -5.63 14.63 -33.17
C HIS A 513 -5.55 14.45 -31.65
N LEU A 514 -6.70 14.34 -30.97
CA LEU A 514 -6.82 14.17 -29.52
C LEU A 514 -6.29 15.36 -28.69
N ASP A 515 -6.20 16.56 -29.27
CA ASP A 515 -5.81 17.77 -28.55
C ASP A 515 -6.94 18.27 -27.63
N ILE A 516 -8.20 17.94 -27.95
CA ILE A 516 -9.36 18.29 -27.12
C ILE A 516 -9.60 17.18 -26.08
N SER A 517 -9.52 17.51 -24.80
CA SER A 517 -9.83 16.57 -23.71
C SER A 517 -11.23 15.97 -23.78
N ARG A 518 -11.41 14.80 -23.12
CA ARG A 518 -12.70 14.10 -23.00
C ARG A 518 -13.79 15.05 -22.48
N ASN A 519 -13.54 15.63 -21.31
CA ASN A 519 -14.20 16.82 -20.77
C ASN A 519 -13.17 17.94 -20.88
N HIS A 520 -13.43 18.93 -21.73
CA HIS A 520 -12.47 20.01 -21.98
C HIS A 520 -12.82 21.25 -21.17
N LEU A 521 -14.06 21.73 -21.30
CA LEU A 521 -14.55 22.87 -20.54
C LEU A 521 -16.03 22.72 -20.20
N ALA A 522 -16.50 23.49 -19.23
CA ALA A 522 -17.92 23.70 -18.96
C ALA A 522 -18.29 25.17 -19.16
N VAL A 523 -19.46 25.41 -19.75
CA VAL A 523 -20.13 26.72 -19.76
C VAL A 523 -21.31 26.62 -18.81
N GLU A 524 -21.34 27.42 -17.74
CA GLU A 524 -22.34 27.35 -16.68
C GLU A 524 -22.99 28.71 -16.40
N VAL A 525 -24.23 28.66 -15.92
CA VAL A 525 -24.98 29.84 -15.46
C VAL A 525 -24.88 29.90 -13.94
N ALA A 526 -24.12 30.88 -13.42
CA ALA A 526 -23.91 31.07 -11.99
C ALA A 526 -25.06 31.85 -11.32
N GLY A 527 -25.13 31.75 -9.98
CA GLY A 527 -26.07 32.51 -9.17
C GLY A 527 -25.93 34.02 -9.39
N GLY A 528 -26.96 34.65 -9.95
CA GLY A 528 -26.94 36.06 -10.38
C GLY A 528 -27.07 36.26 -11.89
N GLY A 529 -27.06 35.19 -12.68
CA GLY A 529 -27.25 35.23 -14.14
C GLY A 529 -25.96 35.41 -14.95
N ASP A 530 -24.81 35.25 -14.29
CA ASP A 530 -23.50 35.34 -14.93
C ASP A 530 -23.16 34.06 -15.69
N ILE A 531 -22.47 34.19 -16.82
CA ILE A 531 -21.98 33.06 -17.60
C ILE A 531 -20.52 32.83 -17.22
N LEU A 532 -20.23 31.64 -16.73
CA LEU A 532 -18.88 31.21 -16.40
C LEU A 532 -18.40 30.16 -17.41
N VAL A 533 -17.13 30.26 -17.78
CA VAL A 533 -16.41 29.22 -18.50
C VAL A 533 -15.37 28.65 -17.54
N ARG A 534 -15.42 27.34 -17.34
CA ARG A 534 -14.50 26.61 -16.48
C ARG A 534 -13.70 25.62 -17.32
N ASP A 535 -12.37 25.71 -17.24
CA ASP A 535 -11.49 24.66 -17.73
C ASP A 535 -11.69 23.39 -16.90
N LEU A 536 -11.83 22.24 -17.54
CA LEU A 536 -11.99 20.94 -16.87
C LEU A 536 -10.69 20.14 -16.93
N HIS A 537 -9.57 20.82 -16.65
CA HIS A 537 -8.21 20.30 -16.78
C HIS A 537 -7.90 19.85 -18.21
N ALA A 538 -8.18 20.73 -19.18
CA ALA A 538 -7.91 20.43 -20.59
C ALA A 538 -6.40 20.35 -20.87
N VAL A 539 -5.98 19.38 -21.69
CA VAL A 539 -4.57 19.13 -22.02
C VAL A 539 -3.90 20.38 -22.64
N ASN A 540 -4.60 21.04 -23.56
CA ASN A 540 -4.13 22.23 -24.26
C ASN A 540 -4.71 23.56 -23.72
N GLY A 541 -5.62 23.51 -22.73
CA GLY A 541 -6.34 24.66 -22.21
C GLY A 541 -7.33 25.28 -23.21
N THR A 542 -8.06 26.31 -22.77
CA THR A 542 -9.01 27.05 -23.61
C THR A 542 -8.55 28.49 -23.81
N LEU A 543 -8.43 28.94 -25.06
CA LEU A 543 -8.22 30.36 -25.37
C LEU A 543 -9.57 31.08 -25.40
N VAL A 544 -9.75 32.03 -24.47
CA VAL A 544 -10.94 32.86 -24.33
C VAL A 544 -10.68 34.21 -24.99
N ILE A 545 -11.55 34.60 -25.92
CA ILE A 545 -11.47 35.86 -26.67
C ILE A 545 -12.75 36.66 -26.39
N PRO A 546 -12.71 37.62 -25.46
CA PRO A 546 -13.87 38.47 -25.16
C PRO A 546 -14.15 39.46 -26.31
N PRO A 547 -15.34 40.09 -26.33
CA PRO A 547 -15.72 41.07 -27.35
C PRO A 547 -14.81 42.31 -27.38
N ASP A 548 -14.18 42.66 -26.26
CA ASP A 548 -13.22 43.76 -26.13
C ASP A 548 -11.86 43.46 -26.79
N GLY A 549 -11.66 42.22 -27.22
CA GLY A 549 -10.54 41.77 -28.04
C GLY A 549 -9.26 41.42 -27.28
N THR A 550 -9.24 41.34 -25.94
CA THR A 550 -8.03 40.94 -25.19
C THR A 550 -8.07 39.45 -24.84
N PRO A 551 -7.36 38.56 -25.56
CA PRO A 551 -7.45 37.12 -25.32
C PRO A 551 -6.68 36.70 -24.07
N PHE A 552 -7.16 35.66 -23.39
CA PHE A 552 -6.46 35.00 -22.28
C PHE A 552 -6.73 33.49 -22.30
N THR A 553 -5.89 32.70 -21.63
CA THR A 553 -6.02 31.23 -21.61
C THR A 553 -6.48 30.74 -20.24
N LEU A 554 -7.48 29.86 -20.22
CA LEU A 554 -7.89 29.08 -19.05
C LEU A 554 -7.20 27.72 -19.05
N ARG A 555 -6.66 27.31 -17.89
CA ARG A 555 -5.98 26.03 -17.64
C ARG A 555 -6.18 25.62 -16.18
N ASP A 556 -5.84 24.37 -15.88
CA ASP A 556 -5.70 23.85 -14.52
C ASP A 556 -6.94 24.05 -13.62
N GLY A 557 -8.14 23.94 -14.21
CA GLY A 557 -9.39 24.10 -13.46
C GLY A 557 -9.86 25.55 -13.30
N ALA A 558 -9.14 26.52 -13.89
CA ALA A 558 -9.49 27.94 -13.79
C ALA A 558 -10.87 28.25 -14.37
N SER A 559 -11.56 29.22 -13.76
CA SER A 559 -12.86 29.72 -14.22
C SER A 559 -12.78 31.21 -14.52
N ALA A 560 -13.45 31.65 -15.58
CA ALA A 560 -13.63 33.06 -15.89
C ALA A 560 -15.09 33.38 -16.19
N ARG A 561 -15.52 34.56 -15.75
CA ARG A 561 -16.77 35.15 -16.22
C ARG A 561 -16.58 35.65 -17.63
N VAL A 562 -17.54 35.36 -18.50
CA VAL A 562 -17.52 35.75 -19.91
C VAL A 562 -18.77 36.52 -20.29
N GLU A 563 -18.68 37.29 -21.37
CA GLU A 563 -19.77 38.07 -21.92
C GLU A 563 -20.40 37.38 -23.13
N MET A 564 -21.56 37.86 -23.56
CA MET A 564 -22.09 37.46 -24.87
C MET A 564 -21.12 37.84 -25.97
N MET A 565 -21.08 37.02 -27.02
CA MET A 565 -20.16 37.10 -28.14
C MET A 565 -18.71 36.73 -27.82
N THR A 566 -18.38 36.29 -26.60
CA THR A 566 -17.08 35.67 -26.31
C THR A 566 -16.88 34.44 -27.19
N ILE A 567 -15.68 34.32 -27.77
CA ILE A 567 -15.24 33.14 -28.53
C ILE A 567 -14.33 32.30 -27.65
N LEU A 568 -14.55 30.99 -27.64
CA LEU A 568 -13.72 29.98 -26.96
C LEU A 568 -13.07 29.13 -28.05
N ASP A 569 -11.75 29.19 -28.16
CA ASP A 569 -10.97 28.30 -29.01
C ASP A 569 -10.38 27.18 -28.14
N ILE A 570 -10.73 25.94 -28.49
CA ILE A 570 -10.37 24.72 -27.75
C ILE A 570 -9.38 23.84 -28.50
N GLY A 571 -8.86 24.32 -29.65
CA GLY A 571 -7.90 23.59 -30.48
C GLY A 571 -8.54 22.86 -31.67
N GLU A 572 -7.67 22.34 -32.55
CA GLU A 572 -8.04 21.63 -33.79
C GLU A 572 -8.98 22.42 -34.72
N GLY A 573 -8.93 23.75 -34.65
CA GLY A 573 -9.81 24.63 -35.40
C GLY A 573 -11.27 24.62 -34.91
N VAL A 574 -11.55 24.04 -33.74
CA VAL A 574 -12.87 24.07 -33.10
C VAL A 574 -12.98 25.34 -32.26
N SER A 575 -13.99 26.15 -32.57
CA SER A 575 -14.32 27.34 -31.78
C SER A 575 -15.80 27.37 -31.43
N LEU A 576 -16.09 27.92 -30.26
CA LEU A 576 -17.42 28.07 -29.70
C LEU A 576 -17.69 29.55 -29.53
N ARG A 577 -18.93 30.00 -29.75
CA ARG A 577 -19.37 31.34 -29.43
C ARG A 577 -20.47 31.30 -28.40
N ILE A 578 -20.34 32.12 -27.37
CA ILE A 578 -21.41 32.39 -26.41
C ILE A 578 -22.39 33.36 -27.08
N GLU A 579 -23.62 32.91 -27.34
CA GLU A 579 -24.67 33.70 -28.00
C GLU A 579 -25.91 33.80 -27.09
N PRO A 580 -26.84 34.73 -27.36
CA PRO A 580 -28.15 34.71 -26.73
C PRO A 580 -28.85 33.36 -26.93
N PRO A 581 -29.63 32.89 -25.94
CA PRO A 581 -30.38 31.64 -26.05
C PRO A 581 -31.38 31.69 -27.22
N ARG A 582 -31.64 30.55 -27.85
CA ARG A 582 -32.64 30.41 -28.93
C ARG A 582 -33.92 29.79 -28.36
N GLY A 583 -35.07 30.34 -28.76
CA GLY A 583 -36.41 29.93 -28.28
C GLY A 583 -36.96 28.67 -28.93
#